data_AF-B1ZPQ6-F1
#
_entry.id   AF-B1ZPQ6-F1
#
_cell.length_a   1.000
_cell.length_b   1.000
_cell.length_c   1.000
_cell.angle_alpha   90.00
_cell.angle_beta   90.00
_cell.angle_gamma   90.00
#
_symmetry.space_group_name_H-M   'P 1'
#
loop_
_entity.id
_entity.type
_entity.pdbx_description
1 polymer ?
#
loop_
_entity_poly.entity_id
_entity_poly.type
_entity_poly.pdbx_seq_one_letter_code
_entity_poly.pdbx_strand_id
1 'polypeptide(L)'
;MPTQTAKRRARSDARAGKKPSTQAGEFVREEMHQLKRGKGTAKSRKQAIAIGLSEARRSGVKLGTPKKGKTSSATRKKAQRDTAVGQGRRKPSPTRSRGAKKAARTRARQKRRS
;
A
#
# COMPACT_ATOMS: atom_id res chain seq x y z
N MET A 1 -5.25 0.25 -3.70
CA MET A 1 -5.59 -0.71 -2.62
C MET A 1 -5.58 -2.06 -3.29
N PRO A 2 -4.83 -3.04 -2.75
CA PRO A 2 -4.52 -4.26 -3.46
C PRO A 2 -5.76 -5.11 -3.67
N THR A 3 -5.85 -5.77 -4.82
CA THR A 3 -6.94 -6.70 -5.11
C THR A 3 -6.93 -7.86 -4.13
N GLN A 4 -8.10 -8.44 -3.87
CA GLN A 4 -8.22 -9.62 -3.00
C GLN A 4 -7.42 -10.81 -3.56
N THR A 5 -7.24 -10.85 -4.88
CA THR A 5 -6.40 -11.81 -5.59
C THR A 5 -4.94 -11.70 -5.17
N ALA A 6 -4.34 -10.50 -5.19
CA ALA A 6 -2.94 -10.30 -4.78
C ALA A 6 -2.70 -10.75 -3.33
N LYS A 7 -3.63 -10.42 -2.41
CA LYS A 7 -3.55 -10.86 -1.01
C LYS A 7 -3.64 -12.38 -0.88
N ARG A 8 -4.55 -13.02 -1.62
CA ARG A 8 -4.73 -14.49 -1.58
C ARG A 8 -3.48 -15.20 -2.06
N ARG A 9 -2.89 -14.76 -3.19
CA ARG A 9 -1.66 -15.34 -3.73
C ARG A 9 -0.48 -15.16 -2.78
N ALA A 10 -0.30 -13.97 -2.23
CA ALA A 10 0.75 -13.72 -1.24
C ALA A 10 0.60 -14.60 0.03
N ARG A 11 -0.63 -14.87 0.48
CA ARG A 11 -0.89 -15.82 1.58
C ARG A 11 -0.59 -17.26 1.18
N SER A 12 -0.91 -17.66 -0.05
CA SER A 12 -0.57 -18.98 -0.57
C SER A 12 0.95 -19.18 -0.60
N ASP A 13 1.69 -18.19 -1.07
CA ASP A 13 3.16 -18.20 -1.08
C ASP A 13 3.73 -18.27 0.35
N ALA A 14 3.11 -17.56 1.30
CA ALA A 14 3.50 -17.64 2.71
C ALA A 14 3.25 -19.03 3.30
N ARG A 15 2.11 -19.67 2.99
CA ARG A 15 1.80 -21.05 3.41
C ARG A 15 2.76 -22.07 2.79
N ALA A 16 3.20 -21.81 1.56
CA ALA A 16 4.22 -22.61 0.88
C ALA A 16 5.66 -22.31 1.38
N GLY A 17 5.83 -21.52 2.45
CA GLY A 17 7.15 -21.21 3.01
C GLY A 17 8.03 -20.30 2.16
N LYS A 18 7.49 -19.65 1.12
CA LYS A 18 8.28 -18.81 0.22
C LYS A 18 8.75 -17.54 0.90
N LYS A 19 9.89 -17.01 0.43
CA LYS A 19 10.52 -15.78 0.96
C LYS A 19 9.57 -14.57 0.89
N PRO A 20 9.69 -13.59 1.81
CA PRO A 20 8.85 -12.38 1.81
C PRO A 20 8.94 -11.55 0.52
N SER A 21 10.08 -11.57 -0.17
CA SER A 21 10.25 -10.91 -1.47
C SER A 21 9.39 -11.55 -2.56
N THR A 22 9.23 -12.87 -2.52
CA THR A 22 8.37 -13.61 -3.46
C THR A 22 6.90 -13.29 -3.19
N GLN A 23 6.47 -13.33 -1.92
CA GLN A 23 5.12 -12.94 -1.52
C GLN A 23 4.78 -11.50 -1.95
N ALA A 24 5.75 -10.58 -1.82
CA ALA A 24 5.58 -9.20 -2.27
C ALA A 24 5.53 -9.05 -3.79
N GLY A 25 6.15 -9.98 -4.52
CA GLY A 25 6.12 -10.06 -5.98
C GLY A 25 4.70 -10.11 -6.53
N GLU A 26 3.76 -10.75 -5.83
CA GLU A 26 2.36 -10.81 -6.23
C GLU A 26 1.68 -9.43 -6.27
N PHE A 27 2.03 -8.54 -5.32
CA PHE A 27 1.53 -7.16 -5.30
C PHE A 27 2.15 -6.32 -6.41
N VAL A 28 3.46 -6.47 -6.63
CA VAL A 28 4.18 -5.76 -7.69
C VAL A 28 3.68 -6.19 -9.07
N ARG A 29 3.48 -7.48 -9.27
CA ARG A 29 2.94 -8.06 -10.51
C ARG A 29 1.54 -7.50 -10.80
N GLU A 30 0.68 -7.42 -9.80
CA GLU A 30 -0.66 -6.85 -9.95
C GLU A 30 -0.61 -5.37 -10.36
N GLU A 31 0.16 -4.53 -9.66
CA GLU A 31 0.29 -3.11 -10.00
C GLU A 31 0.89 -2.91 -11.40
N MET A 32 1.83 -3.77 -11.81
CA MET A 32 2.37 -3.77 -13.17
C MET A 32 1.32 -4.18 -14.22
N HIS A 33 0.45 -5.15 -13.92
CA HIS A 33 -0.66 -5.52 -14.79
C HIS A 33 -1.67 -4.37 -14.92
N GLN A 34 -1.99 -3.70 -13.81
CA GLN A 34 -2.89 -2.55 -13.82
C GLN A 34 -2.31 -1.42 -14.66
N LEU A 35 -1.04 -1.07 -14.44
CA LEU A 35 -0.33 -0.09 -15.26
C LEU A 35 -0.39 -0.43 -16.75
N LYS A 36 -0.10 -1.69 -17.14
CA LYS A 36 -0.17 -2.14 -18.54
C LYS A 36 -1.57 -2.02 -19.14
N ARG A 37 -2.61 -2.19 -18.32
CA ARG A 37 -4.02 -2.06 -18.71
C ARG A 37 -4.51 -0.61 -18.71
N GLY A 38 -3.64 0.37 -18.43
CA GLY A 38 -4.06 1.77 -18.23
C GLY A 38 -4.95 1.96 -16.99
N LYS A 39 -4.93 1.01 -16.05
CA LYS A 39 -5.72 1.02 -14.81
C LYS A 39 -4.83 1.34 -13.61
N GLY A 40 -5.46 1.76 -12.51
CA GLY A 40 -4.75 2.04 -11.26
C GLY A 40 -4.16 3.44 -11.19
N THR A 41 -3.31 3.68 -10.19
CA THR A 41 -2.77 5.02 -9.87
C THR A 41 -1.32 5.23 -10.28
N ALA A 42 -0.64 4.18 -10.74
CA ALA A 42 0.76 4.26 -11.16
C ALA A 42 0.85 4.87 -12.57
N LYS A 43 1.80 5.79 -12.78
CA LYS A 43 2.11 6.39 -14.08
C LYS A 43 3.38 5.83 -14.71
N SER A 44 4.13 5.01 -13.97
CA SER A 44 5.37 4.39 -14.45
C SER A 44 5.61 3.05 -13.77
N ARG A 45 6.46 2.21 -14.39
CA ARG A 45 6.84 0.89 -13.84
C ARG A 45 7.52 1.02 -12.47
N LYS A 46 8.40 2.02 -12.32
CA LYS A 46 9.06 2.32 -11.03
C LYS A 46 8.03 2.65 -9.94
N GLN A 47 7.00 3.41 -10.29
CA GLN A 47 5.92 3.75 -9.35
C GLN A 47 5.04 2.54 -9.02
N ALA A 48 4.72 1.71 -10.00
CA ALA A 48 3.95 0.48 -9.78
C ALA A 48 4.69 -0.47 -8.80
N ILE A 49 6.00 -0.64 -8.96
CA ILE A 49 6.84 -1.39 -8.02
C ILE A 49 6.77 -0.77 -6.61
N ALA A 50 6.91 0.56 -6.51
CA ALA A 50 6.87 1.24 -5.22
C ALA A 50 5.51 1.10 -4.52
N ILE A 51 4.41 1.23 -5.26
CA ILE A 51 3.04 1.04 -4.76
C ILE A 51 2.87 -0.40 -4.29
N GLY A 52 3.21 -1.39 -5.12
CA GLY A 52 3.10 -2.81 -4.79
C GLY A 52 3.89 -3.18 -3.53
N LEU A 53 5.12 -2.68 -3.37
CA LEU A 53 5.93 -2.90 -2.16
C LEU A 53 5.35 -2.21 -0.91
N SER A 54 4.71 -1.05 -1.06
CA SER A 54 3.99 -0.39 0.05
C SER A 54 2.73 -1.15 0.45
N GLU A 55 1.97 -1.65 -0.52
CA GLU A 55 0.76 -2.44 -0.28
C GLU A 55 1.06 -3.81 0.33
N ALA A 56 2.16 -4.46 -0.08
CA ALA A 56 2.65 -5.69 0.52
C ALA A 56 2.92 -5.52 2.03
N ARG A 57 3.65 -4.46 2.41
CA ARG A 57 3.94 -4.15 3.83
C ARG A 57 2.67 -3.92 4.64
N ARG A 58 1.73 -3.13 4.10
CA ARG A 58 0.43 -2.88 4.76
C ARG A 58 -0.44 -4.12 4.87
N SER A 59 -0.24 -5.10 3.99
CA SER A 59 -0.95 -6.37 4.01
C SER A 59 -0.31 -7.41 4.94
N GLY A 60 0.76 -7.04 5.65
CA GLY A 60 1.42 -7.90 6.64
C GLY A 60 2.57 -8.74 6.10
N VAL A 61 2.98 -8.55 4.84
CA VAL A 61 4.18 -9.22 4.31
C VAL A 61 5.40 -8.68 5.07
N LYS A 62 6.22 -9.59 5.61
CA LYS A 62 7.41 -9.28 6.42
C LYS A 62 8.58 -8.78 5.56
N LEU A 63 8.35 -7.73 4.78
CA LEU A 63 9.40 -7.04 4.04
C LEU A 63 10.23 -6.18 4.99
N GLY A 64 11.54 -6.42 5.00
CA GLY A 64 12.48 -5.54 5.66
C GLY A 64 12.38 -4.09 5.16
N THR A 65 12.76 -3.16 6.02
CA THR A 65 12.95 -1.77 5.62
C THR A 65 14.27 -1.62 4.87
N PRO A 66 14.34 -0.80 3.82
CA PRO A 66 15.59 -0.57 3.11
C PRO A 66 16.70 -0.08 4.06
N LYS A 67 17.92 -0.61 3.92
CA LYS A 67 19.10 -0.23 4.74
C LYS A 67 19.41 1.27 4.65
N LYS A 68 20.12 1.83 5.66
CA LYS A 68 20.65 3.20 5.65
C LYS A 68 21.47 3.45 4.38
N GLY A 69 21.35 4.64 3.79
CA GLY A 69 22.03 5.01 2.54
C GLY A 69 21.46 4.44 1.23
N LYS A 70 20.65 3.36 1.25
CA LYS A 70 20.12 2.74 0.01
C LYS A 70 18.91 3.43 -0.60
N THR A 71 18.22 4.27 0.16
CA THR A 71 17.08 5.07 -0.30
C THR A 71 16.95 6.30 0.57
N SER A 72 16.15 7.26 0.12
CA SER A 72 15.89 8.49 0.85
C SER A 72 15.33 8.21 2.25
N SER A 73 15.64 9.08 3.20
CA SER A 73 15.15 8.99 4.58
C SER A 73 13.61 8.96 4.61
N ALA A 74 12.95 9.73 3.75
CA ALA A 74 11.51 9.77 3.59
C ALA A 74 10.94 8.40 3.16
N THR A 75 11.54 7.75 2.16
CA THR A 75 11.10 6.42 1.70
C THR A 75 11.29 5.36 2.78
N ARG A 76 12.41 5.40 3.53
CA ARG A 76 12.62 4.48 4.66
C ARG A 76 11.56 4.69 5.75
N LYS A 77 11.32 5.94 6.17
CA LYS A 77 10.28 6.29 7.16
C LYS A 77 8.89 5.83 6.70
N LYS A 78 8.60 5.97 5.40
CA LYS A 78 7.35 5.49 4.80
C LYS A 78 7.24 3.96 4.87
N ALA A 79 8.29 3.23 4.53
CA ALA A 79 8.32 1.77 4.62
C ALA A 79 8.09 1.29 6.07
N GLN A 80 8.77 1.90 7.05
CA GLN A 80 8.55 1.61 8.48
C GLN A 80 7.09 1.85 8.89
N ARG A 81 6.52 2.97 8.46
CA ARG A 81 5.12 3.30 8.73
C ARG A 81 4.17 2.27 8.12
N ASP A 82 4.40 1.87 6.88
CA ASP A 82 3.56 0.89 6.17
C ASP A 82 3.62 -0.48 6.87
N THR A 83 4.80 -0.92 7.35
CA THR A 83 4.94 -2.13 8.17
C THR A 83 4.19 -2.01 9.49
N ALA A 84 4.32 -0.87 10.20
CA ALA A 84 3.60 -0.66 11.46
C ALA A 84 2.07 -0.68 11.29
N VAL A 85 1.57 -0.17 10.15
CA VAL A 85 0.15 -0.27 9.79
C VAL A 85 -0.25 -1.73 9.57
N GLY A 86 0.53 -2.51 8.82
CA GLY A 86 0.25 -3.92 8.58
C GLY A 86 0.29 -4.79 9.85
N GLN A 87 1.08 -4.39 10.85
CA GLN A 87 1.14 -5.04 12.17
C GLN A 87 0.02 -4.58 13.13
N GLY A 88 -0.88 -3.68 12.72
CA GLY A 88 -1.91 -3.11 13.60
C GLY A 88 -1.38 -2.15 14.68
N ARG A 89 -0.07 -1.86 14.69
CA ARG A 89 0.60 -1.00 15.67
C ARG A 89 0.31 0.49 15.49
N ARG A 90 -0.28 0.88 14.36
CA ARG A 90 -0.57 2.28 14.04
C ARG A 90 -2.03 2.50 13.71
N LYS A 91 -2.74 3.16 14.62
CA LYS A 91 -4.13 3.57 14.45
C LYS A 91 -4.21 4.92 13.71
N PRO A 92 -5.26 5.17 12.90
CA PRO A 92 -5.53 6.49 12.34
C PRO A 92 -5.70 7.54 13.45
N SER A 93 -5.21 8.76 13.23
CA SER A 93 -5.43 9.85 14.19
C SER A 93 -6.93 10.18 14.25
N PRO A 94 -7.57 10.14 15.46
CA PRO A 94 -8.98 10.44 15.61
C PRO A 94 -9.34 11.83 15.10
N THR A 95 -8.55 12.84 15.44
CA THR A 95 -8.75 14.24 15.02
C THR A 95 -8.71 14.39 13.50
N ARG A 96 -7.71 13.81 12.84
CA ARG A 96 -7.63 13.83 11.36
C ARG A 96 -8.79 13.11 10.72
N SER A 97 -9.24 11.99 11.30
CA SER A 97 -10.39 11.24 10.81
C SER A 97 -11.68 12.07 10.89
N ARG A 98 -11.93 12.75 12.02
CA ARG A 98 -13.09 13.66 12.17
C ARG A 98 -13.04 14.80 11.16
N GLY A 99 -11.87 15.43 10.98
CA GLY A 99 -11.69 16.50 10.00
C GLY A 99 -11.99 16.05 8.56
N ALA A 100 -11.44 14.90 8.15
CA ALA A 100 -11.71 14.34 6.82
C ALA A 100 -13.19 14.02 6.60
N LYS A 101 -13.88 13.46 7.61
CA LYS A 101 -15.32 13.20 7.56
C LYS A 101 -16.13 14.50 7.42
N LYS A 102 -15.77 15.55 8.17
CA LYS A 102 -16.42 16.86 8.06
C LYS A 102 -16.27 17.44 6.66
N ALA A 103 -15.05 17.45 6.12
CA ALA A 103 -14.78 17.93 4.77
C ALA A 103 -15.57 17.16 3.69
N ALA A 104 -15.64 15.82 3.81
CA ALA A 104 -16.42 14.99 2.90
C ALA A 104 -17.92 15.33 2.95
N ARG A 105 -18.49 15.53 4.14
CA ARG A 105 -19.89 15.96 4.33
C ARG A 105 -20.16 17.33 3.72
N THR A 106 -19.28 18.30 3.92
CA THR A 106 -19.42 19.65 3.34
C THR A 106 -19.39 19.58 1.82
N ARG A 107 -18.45 18.83 1.23
CA ARG A 107 -18.35 18.67 -0.23
C ARG A 107 -19.58 17.99 -0.82
N ALA A 108 -20.13 16.99 -0.15
CA ALA A 108 -21.37 16.32 -0.58
C ALA A 108 -22.58 17.27 -0.54
N ARG A 109 -22.68 18.12 0.50
CA ARG A 109 -23.72 19.16 0.56
C ARG A 109 -23.60 20.17 -0.57
N GLN A 110 -22.38 20.61 -0.88
CA GLN A 110 -22.13 21.56 -1.97
C GLN A 110 -22.53 20.96 -3.34
N LYS A 111 -22.16 19.70 -3.61
CA LYS A 111 -22.57 18.97 -4.82
C LYS A 111 -24.08 18.78 -4.97
N ARG A 112 -24.86 18.80 -3.88
CA ARG A 112 -26.32 18.67 -3.93
C ARG A 112 -27.02 20.00 -4.20
N ARG A 113 -26.29 21.13 -4.12
CA ARG A 113 -26.81 22.48 -4.36
C ARG A 113 -26.41 23.04 -5.73
N SER A 114 -25.51 22.35 -6.44
CA SER A 114 -25.12 22.58 -7.84
C SER A 114 -25.90 21.65 -8.74
#